data_AF-A0A2S3QM29-F1
#
_entry.id   AF-A0A2S3QM29-F1
#
_cell.length_a   1.000
_cell.length_b   1.000
_cell.length_c   1.000
_cell.angle_alpha   90.00
_cell.angle_beta   90.00
_cell.angle_gamma   90.00
#
_symmetry.space_group_name_H-M   'P 1'
#
loop_
_entity.id
_entity.type
_entity.pdbx_description
1 polymer ?
#
loop_
_entity_poly.entity_id
_entity_poly.type
_entity_poly.pdbx_seq_one_letter_code
_entity_poly.pdbx_strand_id
1 'polypeptide(L)'
;MIKKFLLLLLLCLNTYATIFVEVVMTHEKDFEGQTILMSELHFIENIQPEKMSRFVMKSKIDLLLSGQFVDSGEIYGPGAMVRIEGRVLSKTLSKSFELSLNLGTEGDVVFSEPELGQKTKIKIKPVVH
;
A
#
# COMPACT_ATOMS: atom_id res chain seq x y z
N MET A 1 22.53 40.39 -13.52
CA MET A 1 21.13 40.09 -13.13
C MET A 1 20.73 38.65 -13.42
N ILE A 2 21.08 38.07 -14.58
CA ILE A 2 20.81 36.67 -14.96
C ILE A 2 21.21 35.61 -13.91
N LYS A 3 22.36 35.77 -13.24
CA LYS A 3 22.81 34.82 -12.19
C LYS A 3 21.87 34.74 -10.98
N LYS A 4 21.16 35.82 -10.64
CA LYS A 4 20.20 35.84 -9.52
C LYS A 4 18.88 35.15 -9.89
N PHE A 5 18.47 35.25 -11.16
CA PHE A 5 17.29 34.55 -11.68
C PHE A 5 17.50 33.04 -11.79
N LEU A 6 18.71 32.59 -12.15
CA LEU A 6 19.03 31.17 -12.22
C LEU A 6 18.95 30.49 -10.83
N LEU A 7 19.39 31.20 -9.78
CA LEU A 7 19.30 30.72 -8.40
C LEU A 7 17.85 30.60 -7.91
N LEU A 8 17.00 31.56 -8.28
CA LEU A 8 15.57 31.53 -7.94
C LEU A 8 14.84 30.38 -8.64
N LEU A 9 15.19 30.10 -9.91
CA LEU A 9 14.62 28.99 -10.69
C LEU A 9 14.99 27.63 -10.09
N LEU A 10 16.23 27.47 -9.60
CA LEU A 10 16.69 26.22 -8.97
C LEU A 10 15.98 25.93 -7.63
N LEU A 11 15.57 26.98 -6.90
CA LEU A 11 14.82 26.84 -5.65
C LEU A 11 13.33 26.47 -5.86
N CYS A 12 12.81 26.60 -7.08
CA CYS A 12 11.43 26.23 -7.41
C CYS A 12 11.27 24.77 -7.87
N LEU A 13 12.37 24.00 -7.95
CA LEU A 13 12.30 22.58 -8.25
C LEU A 13 11.82 21.82 -7.01
N ASN A 14 10.51 21.73 -6.84
CA ASN A 14 9.90 20.85 -5.83
C ASN A 14 10.16 19.40 -6.24
N THR A 15 11.10 18.75 -5.56
CA THR A 15 11.29 17.30 -5.66
C THR A 15 10.22 16.61 -4.81
N TYR A 16 9.26 15.95 -5.45
CA TYR A 16 8.28 15.13 -4.76
C TYR A 16 8.84 13.72 -4.57
N ALA A 17 8.94 13.27 -3.33
CA ALA A 17 9.25 11.88 -3.03
C ALA A 17 8.04 11.00 -3.40
N THR A 18 8.26 9.95 -4.18
CA THR A 18 7.21 9.00 -4.58
C THR A 18 7.31 7.75 -3.71
N ILE A 19 6.17 7.24 -3.25
CA ILE A 19 6.09 6.00 -2.47
C ILE A 19 5.74 4.87 -3.43
N PHE A 20 6.58 3.84 -3.46
CA PHE A 20 6.25 2.57 -4.06
C PHE A 20 5.89 1.57 -2.96
N VAL A 21 4.96 0.66 -3.26
CA VAL A 21 4.62 -0.44 -2.37
C VAL A 21 4.76 -1.76 -3.10
N GLU A 22 5.51 -2.68 -2.50
CA GLU A 22 5.49 -4.09 -2.86
C GLU A 22 4.31 -4.72 -2.13
N VAL A 23 3.39 -5.34 -2.87
CA VAL A 23 2.19 -5.96 -2.33
C VAL A 23 2.13 -7.42 -2.74
N VAL A 24 1.89 -8.27 -1.75
CA VAL A 24 1.57 -9.69 -1.96
C VAL A 24 0.23 -9.97 -1.30
N MET A 25 -0.75 -10.34 -2.11
CA MET A 25 -2.11 -10.65 -1.65
C MET A 25 -2.46 -12.09 -2.00
N THR A 26 -2.91 -12.86 -1.01
CA THR A 26 -3.41 -14.23 -1.19
C THR A 26 -4.85 -14.34 -0.72
N HIS A 27 -5.63 -15.17 -1.42
CA HIS A 27 -6.98 -15.54 -1.03
C HIS A 27 -7.07 -17.06 -0.99
N GLU A 28 -7.45 -17.58 0.16
CA GLU A 28 -7.51 -18.98 0.52
C GLU A 28 -8.95 -19.36 0.88
N LYS A 29 -9.33 -20.61 0.59
CA LYS A 29 -10.61 -21.20 0.97
C LYS A 29 -10.40 -22.58 1.58
N ASP A 30 -11.03 -22.82 2.71
CA ASP A 30 -11.09 -24.11 3.36
C ASP A 30 -12.16 -24.99 2.70
N PHE A 31 -11.76 -26.19 2.29
CA PHE A 31 -12.62 -27.20 1.70
C PHE A 31 -12.25 -28.55 2.29
N GLU A 32 -13.23 -29.23 2.91
CA GLU A 32 -13.05 -30.57 3.49
C GLU A 32 -11.86 -30.69 4.48
N GLY A 33 -11.59 -29.63 5.24
CA GLY A 33 -10.49 -29.58 6.21
C GLY A 33 -9.10 -29.30 5.60
N GLN A 34 -9.03 -28.99 4.30
CA GLN A 34 -7.82 -28.55 3.62
C GLN A 34 -7.95 -27.08 3.19
N THR A 35 -6.89 -26.30 3.39
CA THR A 35 -6.83 -24.91 2.93
C THR A 35 -6.29 -24.88 1.49
N ILE A 36 -7.07 -24.32 0.57
CA ILE A 36 -6.75 -24.22 -0.85
C ILE A 36 -6.47 -22.76 -1.21
N LEU A 37 -5.35 -22.50 -1.88
CA LEU A 37 -5.06 -21.19 -2.46
C LEU A 37 -5.92 -20.97 -3.70
N MET A 38 -6.84 -20.00 -3.63
CA MET A 38 -7.77 -19.69 -4.72
C MET A 38 -7.18 -18.69 -5.70
N SER A 39 -6.43 -17.70 -5.20
CA SER A 39 -5.77 -16.70 -6.03
C SER A 39 -4.66 -15.99 -5.28
N GLU A 40 -3.65 -15.56 -6.02
CA GLU A 40 -2.59 -14.67 -5.56
C GLU A 40 -2.45 -13.46 -6.50
N LEU A 41 -1.95 -12.35 -5.96
CA LEU A 41 -1.65 -11.13 -6.68
C LEU A 41 -0.37 -10.53 -6.12
N HIS A 42 0.58 -10.25 -7.00
CA HIS A 42 1.89 -9.69 -6.68
C HIS A 42 2.13 -8.48 -7.57
N PHE A 43 2.47 -7.34 -6.98
CA PHE A 43 2.82 -6.15 -7.75
C PHE A 43 3.69 -5.20 -6.94
N ILE A 44 4.38 -4.32 -7.67
CA ILE A 44 5.08 -3.16 -7.12
C ILE A 44 4.49 -1.95 -7.82
N GLU A 45 3.85 -1.06 -7.07
CA GLU A 45 3.18 0.10 -7.67
C GLU A 45 3.37 1.38 -6.87
N ASN A 46 3.25 2.50 -7.58
CA ASN A 46 3.26 3.80 -6.93
C ASN A 46 1.88 4.09 -6.29
N ILE A 47 1.91 4.60 -5.07
CA ILE A 47 0.70 5.04 -4.36
C ILE A 47 0.81 6.52 -4.01
N GLN A 48 -0.34 7.19 -4.00
CA GLN A 48 -0.43 8.64 -3.80
C GLN A 48 -1.26 8.92 -2.54
N PRO A 49 -0.99 10.01 -1.80
CA PRO A 49 -1.71 10.34 -0.56
C PRO A 49 -3.22 10.51 -0.75
N GLU A 50 -3.63 11.25 -1.79
CA GLU A 50 -5.02 11.67 -1.99
C GLU A 50 -5.81 10.77 -2.95
N LYS A 51 -5.17 9.70 -3.46
CA LYS A 51 -5.76 8.84 -4.48
C LYS A 51 -5.58 7.37 -4.13
N MET A 52 -6.71 6.70 -3.89
CA MET A 52 -6.78 5.25 -3.73
C MET A 52 -6.55 4.57 -5.08
N SER A 53 -5.36 4.00 -5.27
CA SER A 53 -5.05 3.12 -6.40
C SER A 53 -5.80 1.80 -6.25
N ARG A 54 -6.47 1.34 -7.31
CA ARG A 54 -7.26 0.10 -7.31
C ARG A 54 -6.48 -1.02 -7.99
N PHE A 55 -6.37 -2.15 -7.29
CA PHE A 55 -5.76 -3.38 -7.75
C PHE A 55 -6.77 -4.52 -7.65
N VAL A 56 -6.88 -5.36 -8.69
CA VAL A 56 -7.95 -6.36 -8.78
C VAL A 56 -7.37 -7.76 -8.90
N MET A 57 -7.72 -8.64 -7.96
CA MET A 57 -7.37 -10.06 -8.04
C MET A 57 -8.26 -10.82 -9.04
N LYS A 58 -7.78 -11.95 -9.56
CA LYS A 58 -8.58 -12.86 -10.41
C LYS A 58 -9.90 -13.32 -9.76
N SER A 59 -9.92 -13.46 -8.44
CA SER A 59 -11.09 -13.80 -7.61
C SER A 59 -12.11 -12.67 -7.45
N LYS A 60 -11.93 -11.53 -8.16
CA LYS A 60 -12.76 -10.33 -8.05
C LYS A 60 -12.74 -9.69 -6.66
N ILE A 61 -11.60 -9.79 -5.99
CA ILE A 61 -11.31 -9.03 -4.77
C ILE A 61 -10.52 -7.80 -5.19
N ASP A 62 -11.08 -6.63 -4.90
CA ASP A 62 -10.42 -5.34 -5.11
C ASP A 62 -9.64 -4.96 -3.85
N LEU A 63 -8.41 -4.50 -4.05
CA LEU A 63 -7.57 -3.86 -3.06
C LEU A 63 -7.39 -2.40 -3.48
N LEU A 64 -7.82 -1.48 -2.62
CA LEU A 64 -7.62 -0.04 -2.76
C LEU A 64 -6.52 0.36 -1.80
N LEU A 65 -5.52 1.13 -2.25
CA LEU A 65 -4.43 1.61 -1.40
C LEU A 65 -4.13 3.08 -1.67
N SER A 66 -3.88 3.83 -0.60
CA SER A 66 -3.21 5.13 -0.62
C SER A 66 -2.11 5.14 0.44
N GLY A 67 -1.18 6.08 0.33
CA GLY A 67 -0.12 6.18 1.31
C GLY A 67 0.56 7.52 1.31
N GLN A 68 1.07 7.89 2.48
CA GLN A 68 1.74 9.17 2.71
C GLN A 68 2.91 8.99 3.68
N PHE A 69 3.97 9.77 3.47
CA PHE A 69 5.04 9.90 4.46
C PHE A 69 4.50 10.58 5.71
N VAL A 70 4.91 10.09 6.87
CA VAL A 70 4.61 10.72 8.15
C VAL A 70 5.81 11.60 8.52
N ASP A 71 5.64 12.90 8.42
CA ASP A 71 6.69 13.85 8.80
C ASP A 71 7.00 13.72 10.30
N SER A 72 8.25 13.39 10.63
CA SER A 72 8.75 13.63 11.98
C SER A 72 9.32 15.06 11.99
N GLY A 73 8.74 15.94 12.81
CA GLY A 73 9.16 17.35 12.91
C GLY A 73 10.63 17.58 13.31
N GLU A 74 11.41 16.52 13.50
CA GLU A 74 12.81 16.52 13.93
C GLU A 74 13.80 16.22 12.80
N ILE A 75 13.37 15.66 11.66
CA ILE A 75 14.26 15.23 10.57
C ILE A 75 13.87 15.94 9.27
N TYR A 76 14.84 16.62 8.65
CA TYR A 76 14.66 17.20 7.32
C TYR A 76 14.75 16.10 6.25
N GLY A 77 13.61 15.65 5.73
CA GLY A 77 13.50 14.64 4.67
C GLY A 77 12.17 13.88 4.75
N PRO A 78 11.83 13.04 3.74
CA PRO A 78 10.67 12.17 3.83
C PRO A 78 10.80 11.30 5.08
N GLY A 79 9.74 11.30 5.91
CA GLY A 79 9.72 10.51 7.12
C GLY A 79 10.09 9.05 6.85
N ALA A 80 10.89 8.46 7.73
CA ALA A 80 11.22 7.03 7.64
C ALA A 80 9.97 6.15 7.73
N MET A 81 8.85 6.71 8.19
CA MET A 81 7.56 6.05 8.35
C MET A 81 6.57 6.46 7.25
N VAL A 82 5.85 5.47 6.75
CA VAL A 82 4.78 5.60 5.77
C VAL A 82 3.49 5.11 6.41
N ARG A 83 2.45 5.94 6.35
CA ARG A 83 1.09 5.56 6.70
C ARG A 83 0.39 5.09 5.43
N ILE A 84 -0.08 3.86 5.43
CA ILE A 84 -0.77 3.20 4.32
C ILE A 84 -2.21 2.97 4.74
N GLU A 85 -3.15 3.51 3.98
CA GLU A 85 -4.57 3.24 4.15
C GLU A 85 -5.01 2.29 3.04
N GLY A 86 -5.80 1.29 3.42
CA GLY A 86 -6.27 0.29 2.47
C GLY A 86 -7.71 -0.11 2.68
N ARG A 87 -8.34 -0.57 1.59
CA ARG A 87 -9.68 -1.15 1.62
C ARG A 87 -9.74 -2.37 0.74
N VAL A 88 -10.28 -3.45 1.29
CA VAL A 88 -10.58 -4.69 0.57
C VAL A 88 -12.06 -4.74 0.29
N LEU A 89 -12.43 -4.92 -0.98
CA LEU A 89 -13.81 -5.07 -1.43
C LEU A 89 -13.97 -6.37 -2.22
N SER A 90 -14.96 -7.16 -1.86
CA SER A 90 -15.45 -8.31 -2.61
C SER A 90 -16.97 -8.36 -2.52
N LYS A 91 -17.61 -9.42 -3.03
CA LYS A 91 -19.05 -9.62 -2.86
C LYS A 91 -19.47 -9.78 -1.40
N THR A 92 -18.60 -10.34 -0.55
CA THR A 92 -18.88 -10.69 0.85
C THR A 92 -18.08 -9.84 1.83
N LEU A 93 -16.94 -9.31 1.40
CA LEU A 93 -15.98 -8.60 2.24
C LEU A 93 -15.94 -7.11 1.90
N SER A 94 -16.11 -6.24 2.89
CA SER A 94 -15.82 -4.81 2.77
C SER A 94 -15.18 -4.33 4.05
N LYS A 95 -13.84 -4.27 4.07
CA LYS A 95 -13.05 -3.91 5.25
C LYS A 95 -11.99 -2.88 4.89
N SER A 96 -11.80 -1.91 5.77
CA SER A 96 -10.70 -0.95 5.66
C SER A 96 -9.63 -1.29 6.71
N PHE A 97 -8.39 -0.94 6.44
CA PHE A 97 -7.27 -1.11 7.33
C PHE A 97 -6.31 0.07 7.21
N GLU A 98 -5.45 0.20 8.21
CA GLU A 98 -4.39 1.19 8.25
C GLU A 98 -3.13 0.53 8.78
N LEU A 99 -1.99 0.81 8.14
CA LEU A 99 -0.67 0.37 8.57
C LEU A 99 0.27 1.57 8.67
N SER A 100 1.04 1.64 9.75
CA SER A 100 2.15 2.57 9.89
C SER A 100 3.44 1.76 9.86
N LEU A 101 4.19 1.85 8.75
CA LEU A 101 5.35 1.02 8.49
C LEU A 101 6.58 1.89 8.26
N ASN A 102 7.74 1.42 8.70
CA ASN A 102 9.00 2.03 8.29
C ASN A 102 9.33 1.62 6.84
N LEU A 103 10.01 2.49 6.10
CA LEU A 103 10.52 2.18 4.77
C LEU A 103 11.35 0.90 4.78
N GLY A 104 11.08 0.01 3.82
CA GLY A 104 11.72 -1.29 3.67
C GLY A 104 11.21 -2.38 4.61
N THR A 105 10.30 -2.08 5.55
CA THR A 105 9.72 -3.07 6.47
C THR A 105 8.39 -3.64 5.95
N GLU A 106 8.16 -4.94 6.16
CA GLU A 106 6.90 -5.59 5.77
C GLU A 106 5.89 -5.50 6.92
N GLY A 107 4.64 -5.19 6.59
CA GLY A 107 3.48 -5.37 7.46
C GLY A 107 2.45 -6.27 6.81
N ASP A 108 1.61 -6.93 7.61
CA ASP A 108 0.54 -7.79 7.10
C ASP A 108 -0.82 -7.53 7.74
N VAL A 109 -1.86 -7.75 6.94
CA VAL A 109 -3.27 -7.67 7.34
C VAL A 109 -3.95 -8.96 6.90
N VAL A 110 -4.71 -9.56 7.82
CA VAL A 110 -5.44 -10.80 7.57
C VAL A 110 -6.92 -10.57 7.83
N PHE A 111 -7.74 -10.91 6.84
CA PHE A 111 -9.19 -10.94 6.93
C PHE A 111 -9.65 -12.39 6.86
N SER A 112 -10.26 -12.87 7.94
CA SER A 112 -10.83 -14.22 8.00
C SER A 112 -12.34 -14.13 8.05
N GLU A 113 -13.03 -14.97 7.26
CA GLU A 113 -14.48 -15.18 7.27
C GLU A 113 -14.74 -16.66 7.59
N PRO A 114 -14.73 -17.05 8.88
CA PRO A 114 -14.82 -18.46 9.28
C PRO A 114 -16.09 -19.17 8.80
N GLU A 115 -17.21 -18.46 8.74
CA GLU A 115 -18.49 -18.99 8.25
C GLU A 115 -18.46 -19.39 6.78
N LEU A 116 -17.59 -18.75 5.99
CA LEU A 116 -17.39 -19.02 4.57
C LEU A 116 -16.14 -19.88 4.30
N GLY A 117 -15.38 -20.20 5.36
CA GLY A 117 -14.07 -20.83 5.26
C GLY A 117 -13.10 -20.03 4.40
N GLN A 118 -13.16 -18.69 4.42
CA GLN A 118 -12.33 -17.85 3.55
C GLN A 118 -11.32 -17.06 4.35
N LYS A 119 -10.14 -16.88 3.77
CA LYS A 119 -9.06 -16.09 4.36
C LYS A 119 -8.36 -15.28 3.29
N THR A 120 -8.20 -13.99 3.52
CA THR A 120 -7.48 -13.08 2.64
C THR A 120 -6.32 -12.47 3.41
N LYS A 121 -5.10 -12.66 2.93
CA LYS A 121 -3.89 -12.10 3.53
C LYS A 121 -3.28 -11.09 2.58
N ILE A 122 -2.89 -9.93 3.10
CA ILE A 122 -2.23 -8.87 2.35
C ILE A 122 -0.94 -8.53 3.10
N LYS A 123 0.19 -8.64 2.41
CA LYS A 123 1.50 -8.19 2.87
C LYS A 123 1.87 -6.96 2.08
N ILE A 124 2.36 -5.93 2.76
CA ILE A 124 2.71 -4.64 2.17
C ILE A 124 4.08 -4.23 2.68
N LYS A 125 4.94 -3.80 1.77
CA LYS A 125 6.25 -3.24 2.11
C LYS A 125 6.46 -1.94 1.32
N PRO A 126 6.50 -0.78 1.98
CA PRO A 126 6.81 0.48 1.32
C PRO A 126 8.30 0.52 0.96
N VAL A 127 8.61 0.90 -0.27
CA VAL A 127 9.96 1.06 -0.82
C VAL A 127 10.07 2.40 -1.54
N VAL A 128 11.28 2.94 -1.60
CA VAL A 128 11.59 4.15 -2.37
C VAL A 128 12.41 3.72 -3.58
N HIS A 129 11.95 4.09 -4.78
CA HIS A 129 12.66 3.90 -6.05
C HIS A 129 13.07 5.23 -6.65
#